data_AF-A0AAI8YZW2-F1
#
_entry.id   AF-A0AAI8YZW2-F1
#
_cell.length_a   1.000
_cell.length_b   1.000
_cell.length_c   1.000
_cell.angle_alpha   90.00
_cell.angle_beta   90.00
_cell.angle_gamma   90.00
#
_symmetry.space_group_name_H-M   'P 1'
#
loop_
_entity.id
_entity.type
_entity.pdbx_description
1 polymer ?
#
loop_
_entity_poly.entity_id
_entity_poly.type
_entity_poly.pdbx_seq_one_letter_code
_entity_poly.pdbx_strand_id
1 'polypeptide(L)'
;MAAPRDGAPLPQENYNLVNLSVLSSTQISNRTSAVLSNLQAEDSDNQSRTPIVALTAKPKAAPKLISIIEIVKRDLASKNIKCFQYNALKTEYVRMLDDAGGSADVLETMPGARGTDRGREVPLMTIYLSTVSIRELKAEYGEQT
;
A
#
# COMPACT_ATOMS: atom_id res chain seq x y z
N MET A 1 26.99 -10.53 -7.16
CA MET A 1 26.41 -9.49 -6.29
C MET A 1 24.91 -9.54 -6.52
N ALA A 2 24.18 -10.29 -5.68
CA ALA A 2 22.78 -10.61 -5.90
C ALA A 2 21.89 -9.44 -5.46
N ALA A 3 20.95 -9.04 -6.32
CA ALA A 3 19.91 -8.09 -5.96
C ALA A 3 19.10 -8.59 -4.74
N PRO A 4 18.64 -7.70 -3.85
CA PRO A 4 17.75 -8.10 -2.77
C PRO A 4 16.51 -8.75 -3.39
N ARG A 5 16.18 -9.94 -2.90
CA ARG A 5 15.08 -10.77 -3.39
C ARG A 5 13.76 -10.09 -3.02
N ASP A 6 12.86 -10.00 -3.99
CA ASP A 6 11.49 -9.52 -3.82
C ASP A 6 10.83 -10.12 -2.57
N GLY A 7 10.45 -9.26 -1.61
CA GLY A 7 9.37 -9.48 -0.65
C GLY A 7 9.42 -10.82 0.05
N ALA A 8 10.45 -11.06 0.86
CA ALA A 8 10.44 -12.23 1.74
C ALA A 8 9.19 -12.15 2.63
N PRO A 9 8.31 -13.18 2.63
CA PRO A 9 7.12 -13.14 3.44
C PRO A 9 7.50 -13.03 4.91
N LEU A 10 6.96 -12.03 5.61
CA LEU A 10 7.16 -11.88 7.05
C LEU A 10 6.72 -13.19 7.74
N PRO A 11 7.50 -13.70 8.70
CA PRO A 11 7.15 -14.92 9.42
C PRO A 11 5.84 -14.69 10.19
N GLN A 12 4.75 -15.31 9.69
CA GLN A 12 3.38 -15.07 10.18
C GLN A 12 3.15 -15.54 11.63
N GLU A 13 4.08 -16.33 12.18
CA GLU A 13 3.97 -16.83 13.55
C GLU A 13 4.08 -15.69 14.59
N ASN A 14 4.86 -14.65 14.29
CA ASN A 14 5.21 -13.56 15.21
C ASN A 14 4.43 -12.26 14.98
N TYR A 15 3.78 -12.14 13.81
CA TYR A 15 3.19 -10.88 13.35
C TYR A 15 1.73 -11.05 12.96
N ASN A 16 0.92 -10.08 13.38
CA ASN A 16 -0.45 -9.96 12.91
C ASN A 16 -0.49 -8.91 11.79
N LEU A 17 -0.44 -9.38 10.53
CA LEU A 17 -0.39 -8.50 9.36
C LEU A 17 -1.79 -8.20 8.82
N VAL A 18 -2.17 -6.92 8.86
CA VAL A 18 -3.44 -6.42 8.32
C VAL A 18 -3.19 -5.63 7.05
N ASN A 19 -3.72 -6.10 5.92
CA ASN A 19 -3.58 -5.44 4.62
C ASN A 19 -4.79 -4.53 4.33
N LEU A 20 -4.53 -3.25 4.09
CA LEU A 20 -5.54 -2.26 3.74
C LEU A 20 -5.19 -1.60 2.40
N SER A 21 -6.19 -1.38 1.55
CA SER A 21 -6.01 -0.65 0.30
C SER A 21 -6.55 0.77 0.39
N VAL A 22 -5.85 1.70 -0.26
CA VAL A 22 -6.25 3.10 -0.43
C VAL A 22 -6.54 3.37 -1.89
N LEU A 23 -7.80 3.71 -2.16
CA LEU A 23 -8.33 4.06 -3.47
C LEU A 23 -8.68 5.55 -3.54
N SER A 24 -8.94 6.06 -4.74
CA SER A 24 -9.42 7.44 -4.95
C SER A 24 -10.76 7.71 -4.27
N SER A 25 -11.59 6.69 -4.01
CA SER A 25 -12.85 6.79 -3.27
C SER A 25 -12.71 6.58 -1.76
N THR A 26 -11.57 6.11 -1.26
CA THR A 26 -11.37 5.88 0.18
C THR A 26 -11.50 7.19 0.95
N GLN A 27 -12.35 7.20 1.97
CA GLN A 27 -12.45 8.31 2.92
C GLN A 27 -11.27 8.25 3.89
N ILE A 28 -10.59 9.38 4.07
CA ILE A 28 -9.40 9.48 4.93
C ILE A 28 -9.76 9.10 6.37
N SER A 29 -10.84 9.67 6.91
CA SER A 29 -11.32 9.41 8.27
C SER A 29 -11.51 7.92 8.55
N ASN A 30 -12.28 7.23 7.72
CA ASN A 30 -12.59 5.80 7.91
C ASN A 30 -11.33 4.96 7.88
N ARG A 31 -10.39 5.27 6.98
CA ARG A 31 -9.15 4.51 6.87
C ARG A 31 -8.22 4.80 8.04
N THR A 32 -8.09 6.05 8.48
CA THR A 32 -7.34 6.41 9.68
C THR A 32 -7.86 5.67 10.91
N SER A 33 -9.17 5.67 11.14
CA SER A 33 -9.77 4.94 12.27
C SER A 33 -9.50 3.44 12.20
N ALA A 34 -9.60 2.84 11.01
CA ALA A 34 -9.30 1.43 10.82
C ALA A 34 -7.82 1.09 11.09
N VAL A 35 -6.88 1.98 10.73
CA VAL A 35 -5.46 1.76 11.04
C VAL A 35 -5.23 1.81 12.55
N LEU A 36 -5.77 2.83 13.22
CA LEU A 36 -5.62 2.99 14.67
C LEU A 36 -6.22 1.81 15.43
N SER A 37 -7.42 1.33 15.04
CA SER A 37 -8.05 0.20 15.71
C SER A 37 -7.24 -1.09 15.60
N ASN A 38 -6.56 -1.33 14.47
CA ASN A 38 -5.73 -2.52 14.28
C ASN A 38 -4.35 -2.39 14.95
N LEU A 39 -3.79 -1.18 15.04
CA LEU A 39 -2.52 -0.95 15.74
C LEU A 39 -2.65 -0.97 17.27
N GLN A 40 -3.83 -0.60 17.78
CA GLN A 40 -4.15 -0.53 19.21
C GLN A 40 -5.05 -1.68 19.68
N ALA A 41 -5.28 -2.69 18.82
CA ALA A 41 -6.01 -3.88 19.25
C ALA A 41 -5.20 -4.60 20.33
N GLU A 42 -5.69 -4.57 21.56
CA GLU A 42 -5.16 -5.38 22.65
C GLU A 42 -5.60 -6.84 22.39
N ASP A 43 -4.66 -7.68 21.95
CA ASP A 43 -4.92 -9.11 21.79
C ASP A 43 -5.16 -9.71 23.18
N SER A 44 -6.45 -9.87 23.52
CA SER A 44 -6.90 -10.46 24.79
C SER A 44 -6.60 -11.97 24.90
N ASP A 45 -6.02 -12.57 23.87
CA ASP A 45 -5.76 -14.01 23.77
C ASP A 45 -4.28 -14.29 23.50
N ASN A 46 -3.55 -14.64 24.57
CA ASN A 46 -2.37 -15.51 24.75
C ASN A 46 -1.35 -15.81 23.61
N GLN A 47 -1.32 -15.07 22.51
CA GLN A 47 -0.29 -15.16 21.50
C GLN A 47 0.09 -13.73 21.09
N SER A 48 1.10 -13.19 21.78
CA SER A 48 1.64 -11.83 21.62
C SER A 48 2.24 -11.62 20.21
N ARG A 49 1.38 -11.50 19.20
CA ARG A 49 1.78 -11.14 17.84
C ARG A 49 1.87 -9.64 17.74
N THR A 50 2.96 -9.14 17.19
CA THR A 50 3.10 -7.70 17.00
C THR A 50 2.19 -7.26 15.84
N PRO A 51 1.29 -6.28 16.03
CA PRO A 51 0.43 -5.82 14.96
C PRO A 51 1.22 -5.02 13.92
N ILE A 52 0.96 -5.32 12.64
CA ILE A 52 1.52 -4.63 11.49
C ILE A 52 0.36 -4.27 10.57
N VAL A 53 0.24 -2.98 10.22
CA VAL A 53 -0.74 -2.55 9.21
C VAL A 53 -0.01 -2.16 7.94
N ALA A 54 -0.30 -2.86 6.84
CA ALA A 54 0.22 -2.56 5.52
C ALA A 54 -0.83 -1.82 4.69
N LEU A 55 -0.53 -0.58 4.31
CA LEU A 55 -1.40 0.23 3.47
C LEU A 55 -0.83 0.34 2.05
N THR A 56 -1.58 -0.16 1.07
CA THR A 56 -1.17 -0.15 -0.34
C THR A 56 -1.98 0.86 -1.15
N ALA A 57 -1.31 1.60 -2.04
CA ALA A 57 -1.96 2.54 -2.96
C ALA A 57 -1.33 2.53 -4.36
N LYS A 58 -2.20 2.70 -5.37
CA LYS A 58 -1.81 3.05 -6.75
C LYS A 58 -1.44 4.54 -6.82
N PRO A 59 -0.75 5.01 -7.87
CA PRO A 59 -0.15 6.36 -7.90
C PRO A 59 -1.19 7.47 -7.72
N LYS A 60 -2.37 7.32 -8.32
CA LYS A 60 -3.48 8.29 -8.16
C LYS A 60 -3.96 8.44 -6.72
N ALA A 61 -3.76 7.42 -5.87
CA ALA A 61 -4.17 7.42 -4.47
C ALA A 61 -2.99 7.54 -3.50
N ALA A 62 -1.74 7.55 -3.97
CA ALA A 62 -0.54 7.66 -3.14
C ALA A 62 -0.51 8.93 -2.28
N PRO A 63 -0.87 10.14 -2.78
CA PRO A 63 -0.94 11.33 -1.92
C PRO A 63 -1.92 11.17 -0.76
N LYS A 64 -3.06 10.50 -1.01
CA LYS A 64 -4.05 10.21 0.03
C LYS A 64 -3.53 9.21 1.05
N LEU A 65 -2.82 8.18 0.59
CA LEU A 65 -2.14 7.23 1.48
C LEU A 65 -1.21 7.98 2.45
N ILE A 66 -0.34 8.86 1.95
CA ILE A 66 0.54 9.68 2.79
C ILE A 66 -0.26 10.48 3.82
N SER A 67 -1.33 11.16 3.39
CA SER A 67 -2.18 11.93 4.31
C SER A 67 -2.76 11.07 5.45
N ILE A 68 -3.21 9.85 5.15
CA ILE A 68 -3.73 8.92 6.16
C ILE A 68 -2.61 8.56 7.16
N ILE A 69 -1.42 8.20 6.68
CA ILE A 69 -0.27 7.84 7.52
C ILE A 69 0.13 9.00 8.44
N GLU A 70 0.21 10.22 7.92
CA GLU A 70 0.58 11.41 8.72
C GLU A 70 -0.48 11.77 9.77
N ILE A 71 -1.76 11.52 9.49
CA ILE A 71 -2.81 11.68 10.51
C ILE A 71 -2.65 10.62 11.61
N VAL A 72 -2.44 9.35 11.23
CA VAL A 72 -2.22 8.25 12.20
C VAL A 72 -1.01 8.53 13.09
N LYS A 73 0.12 8.95 12.50
CA LYS A 73 1.34 9.28 13.28
C LYS A 73 1.10 10.41 14.27
N ARG A 74 0.39 11.47 13.87
CA ARG A 74 0.03 12.58 14.78
C ARG A 74 -0.87 12.13 15.92
N ASP A 75 -1.85 11.26 15.65
CA ASP A 75 -2.72 10.70 16.68
C ASP A 75 -1.92 9.84 17.69
N LEU A 76 -1.06 8.94 17.21
CA LEU A 76 -0.20 8.12 18.07
C LEU A 76 0.79 8.97 18.88
N ALA A 77 1.41 9.99 18.26
CA ALA A 77 2.30 10.91 18.94
C ALA A 77 1.58 11.70 20.05
N SER A 78 0.32 12.09 19.84
CA SER A 78 -0.48 12.76 20.88
C SER A 78 -0.76 11.86 22.09
N LYS A 79 -0.76 10.54 21.89
CA LYS A 79 -0.89 9.51 22.94
C LYS A 79 0.46 9.06 23.50
N ASN A 80 1.56 9.69 23.08
CA ASN A 80 2.94 9.33 23.43
C ASN A 80 3.32 7.89 23.03
N ILE A 81 2.71 7.36 21.97
CA ILE A 81 3.00 6.05 21.39
C ILE A 81 3.95 6.23 20.21
N LYS A 82 5.07 5.49 20.22
CA LYS A 82 6.01 5.48 19.09
C LYS A 82 5.40 4.76 17.89
N CYS A 83 5.71 5.26 16.70
CA CYS A 83 5.28 4.67 15.43
C CYS A 83 6.51 4.45 14.55
N PHE A 84 6.64 3.25 14.01
CA PHE A 84 7.71 2.86 13.10
C PHE A 84 7.10 2.61 11.73
N GLN A 85 7.64 3.28 10.72
CA GLN A 85 7.18 3.25 9.35
C GLN A 85 8.22 2.60 8.44
N TYR A 86 7.77 1.72 7.53
CA TYR A 86 8.62 1.07 6.53
C TYR A 86 7.99 1.25 5.15
N ASN A 87 8.75 1.74 4.18
CA ASN A 87 8.24 2.11 2.86
C ASN A 87 8.72 1.11 1.79
N ALA A 88 7.78 0.43 1.15
CA ALA A 88 8.04 -0.46 0.03
C ALA A 88 7.45 0.11 -1.27
N LEU A 89 8.21 0.02 -2.36
CA LEU A 89 7.77 0.38 -3.70
C LEU A 89 7.85 -0.86 -4.59
N LYS A 90 6.73 -1.20 -5.24
CA LYS A 90 6.62 -2.29 -6.19
C LYS A 90 6.15 -1.74 -7.53
N THR A 91 6.41 -2.47 -8.62
CA THR A 91 5.85 -2.15 -9.93
C THR A 91 4.81 -3.20 -10.32
N GLU A 92 3.65 -2.76 -10.81
CA GLU A 92 2.60 -3.61 -11.37
C GLU A 92 2.43 -3.27 -12.86
N TYR A 93 2.47 -4.27 -13.74
CA TYR A 93 2.20 -4.06 -15.16
C TYR A 93 0.68 -4.02 -15.39
N VAL A 94 0.18 -2.88 -15.84
CA VAL A 94 -1.25 -2.71 -16.15
C VAL A 94 -1.42 -2.66 -17.65
N ARG A 95 -2.06 -3.69 -18.21
CA ARG A 95 -2.48 -3.74 -19.61
C ARG A 95 -3.60 -2.73 -19.82
N MET A 96 -3.41 -1.74 -20.70
CA MET A 96 -4.50 -0.84 -21.08
C MET A 96 -5.26 -1.50 -22.21
N LEU A 97 -6.55 -1.77 -21.98
CA LEU A 97 -7.46 -2.08 -23.07
C LEU A 97 -7.87 -0.74 -23.67
N ASP A 98 -7.69 -0.57 -24.97
CA ASP A 98 -8.07 0.66 -25.66
C ASP A 98 -9.60 0.83 -25.51
N ASP A 99 -10.02 1.93 -24.87
CA ASP A 99 -11.43 2.34 -24.83
C ASP A 99 -11.86 2.62 -26.27
N ALA A 100 -12.65 1.71 -26.87
CA ALA A 100 -13.32 1.91 -28.14
C ALA A 100 -14.48 2.92 -28.01
N GLY A 101 -14.17 4.13 -27.55
CA GLY A 101 -15.07 5.28 -27.44
C GLY A 101 -14.88 6.24 -28.60
N GLY A 102 -15.02 5.76 -29.84
CA GLY A 102 -15.19 6.62 -31.01
C GLY A 102 -16.66 7.00 -31.13
N SER A 103 -16.97 8.29 -31.02
CA SER A 103 -18.25 8.84 -31.43
C SER A 103 -18.63 8.33 -32.82
N ALA A 104 -19.87 7.90 -32.99
CA ALA A 104 -20.43 7.53 -34.27
C ALA A 104 -20.46 8.76 -35.20
N ASP A 105 -19.38 8.97 -35.93
CA ASP A 105 -19.44 9.68 -37.21
C ASP A 105 -18.70 8.84 -38.25
N VAL A 106 -19.43 8.58 -39.34
CA VAL A 106 -19.08 7.67 -40.41
C VAL A 106 -17.87 8.22 -41.15
N LEU A 107 -16.70 7.59 -40.98
CA LEU A 107 -15.58 7.76 -41.91
C LEU A 107 -14.92 6.41 -42.20
N GLU A 108 -14.74 6.15 -43.48
CA GLU A 108 -14.48 4.85 -44.08
C GLU A 108 -13.25 4.11 -43.53
N THR A 109 -13.39 2.79 -43.53
CA THR A 109 -12.49 1.76 -43.00
C THR A 109 -11.05 1.83 -43.55
N MET A 110 -10.07 1.82 -42.65
CA MET A 110 -8.71 1.36 -42.91
C MET A 110 -8.45 0.07 -42.11
N PRO A 111 -8.13 -1.08 -42.74
CA PRO A 111 -7.78 -2.31 -42.03
C PRO A 111 -6.29 -2.27 -41.68
N GLY A 112 -5.92 -1.62 -40.59
CA GLY A 112 -4.49 -1.35 -40.38
C GLY A 112 -4.08 -0.78 -39.04
N ALA A 113 -4.42 -1.44 -37.94
CA ALA A 113 -3.57 -1.48 -36.76
C ALA A 113 -4.06 -2.61 -35.84
N ARG A 114 -3.32 -3.72 -35.78
CA ARG A 114 -3.43 -4.63 -34.63
C ARG A 114 -3.17 -3.78 -33.40
N GLY A 115 -4.17 -3.66 -32.53
CA GLY A 115 -4.08 -2.92 -31.27
C GLY A 115 -2.77 -3.27 -30.59
N THR A 116 -1.85 -2.32 -30.57
CA THR A 116 -0.59 -2.47 -29.84
C THR A 116 -0.97 -2.72 -28.41
N ASP A 117 -0.45 -3.79 -27.83
CA ASP A 117 -0.71 -4.16 -26.46
C ASP A 117 -0.03 -3.15 -25.51
N ARG A 118 -0.64 -1.98 -25.35
CA ARG A 118 -0.07 -0.85 -24.60
C ARG A 118 -0.30 -1.10 -23.12
N GLY A 119 0.59 -1.86 -22.49
CA GLY A 119 0.71 -1.84 -21.05
C GLY A 119 1.58 -0.69 -20.56
N ARG A 120 1.38 -0.30 -19.31
CA ARG A 120 2.31 0.58 -18.60
C ARG A 120 2.69 -0.04 -17.26
N GLU A 121 3.93 0.18 -16.87
CA GLU A 121 4.40 -0.08 -15.52
C GLU A 121 3.84 0.98 -14.57
N VAL A 122 3.12 0.54 -13.54
CA VAL A 122 2.49 1.41 -12.56
C VAL A 122 3.12 1.15 -11.19
N PRO A 123 3.66 2.18 -10.52
CA PRO A 123 4.18 2.00 -9.18
C PRO A 123 3.05 1.74 -8.17
N LEU A 124 3.24 0.74 -7.32
CA LEU A 124 2.46 0.41 -6.14
C LEU A 124 3.27 0.77 -4.91
N MET A 125 2.78 1.72 -4.13
CA MET A 125 3.40 2.09 -2.87
C MET A 125 2.72 1.32 -1.74
N THR A 126 3.50 0.67 -0.89
CA THR A 126 3.03 0.03 0.35
C THR A 126 3.77 0.62 1.54
N ILE A 127 3.03 1.07 2.54
CA ILE A 127 3.59 1.56 3.79
C ILE A 127 3.17 0.62 4.90
N TYR A 128 4.15 0.08 5.62
CA TYR A 128 3.94 -0.71 6.82
C TYR A 128 4.05 0.20 8.03
N LEU A 129 3.12 0.05 8.97
CA LEU A 129 3.14 0.72 10.27
C LEU A 129 3.11 -0.30 11.39
N SER A 130 3.90 -0.04 12.44
CA SER A 130 3.83 -0.75 13.71
C SER A 130 4.19 0.16 14.87
N THR A 131 3.75 -0.18 16.09
CA THR A 131 4.12 0.53 17.32
C THR A 131 5.46 0.05 17.89
N VAL A 132 6.00 -1.05 17.35
CA VAL A 132 7.29 -1.65 17.74
C VAL A 132 8.20 -1.73 16.50
N SER A 133 9.52 -1.61 16.72
CA SER A 133 10.51 -1.76 15.66
C SER A 133 10.61 -3.22 15.21
N ILE A 134 10.49 -3.45 13.90
CA ILE A 134 10.51 -4.77 13.26
C ILE A 134 11.82 -4.94 12.48
N ARG A 135 12.60 -5.95 12.84
CA ARG A 135 13.97 -6.13 12.33
C ARG A 135 14.01 -6.48 10.85
N GLU A 136 13.07 -7.32 10.43
CA GLU A 136 12.92 -7.84 9.08
C GLU A 136 12.57 -6.69 8.12
N LEU A 137 11.55 -5.90 8.45
CA LEU A 137 11.16 -4.72 7.68
C LEU A 137 12.24 -3.63 7.71
N LYS A 138 12.93 -3.45 8.84
CA LYS A 138 14.05 -2.52 8.95
C LYS A 138 15.22 -2.92 8.04
N ALA A 139 15.53 -4.21 7.95
CA ALA A 139 16.61 -4.72 7.11
C ALA A 139 16.27 -4.61 5.61
N GLU A 140 15.01 -4.83 5.24
CA GLU A 140 14.57 -4.84 3.84
C GLU A 140 14.27 -3.43 3.30
N TYR A 141 13.56 -2.60 4.06
CA TYR A 141 13.02 -1.31 3.58
C TYR A 141 13.61 -0.09 4.28
N GLY A 142 14.41 -0.29 5.34
CA GLY A 142 14.83 0.78 6.23
C GLY A 142 13.69 1.27 7.14
N GLU A 143 14.04 1.94 8.23
CA GLU A 143 13.09 2.41 9.24
C GLU A 143 12.98 3.93 9.24
N GLN A 144 11.75 4.42 9.23
CA GLN A 144 11.41 5.84 9.40
C GLN A 144 10.61 6.01 10.70
N THR A 145 11.05 6.92 11.57
CA THR A 145 10.43 7.25 12.87
C THR A 145 9.94 8.68 12.90
#